data_AF-A0A4T0J9R9-F1
#
_entry.id   AF-A0A4T0J9R9-F1
#
_cell.length_a   1.000
_cell.length_b   1.000
_cell.length_c   1.000
_cell.angle_alpha   90.00
_cell.angle_beta   90.00
_cell.angle_gamma   90.00
#
_symmetry.space_group_name_H-M   'P 1'
#
loop_
_entity.id
_entity.type
_entity.pdbx_description
1 polymer ?
#
loop_
_entity_poly.entity_id
_entity_poly.type
_entity_poly.pdbx_seq_one_letter_code
_entity_poly.pdbx_strand_id
1 'polypeptide(L)'
;MSVVLPAFKVTELVQCLCDPQYFNLRISADDINRPTPQVVQMIYAACLDYFMGLRPESLEAPKTLLLGRMQFPELFADSVPLMMFHQHVTNLTKIAQVDFFTLQDLTRPDAARTRKILSALVNFAKFKQERQATVDGVAARSEALKERRGELAGENERLRSATAQLREQRAQDEPQAKQARVEMEQALSELSRLKQHQTVLASEIDKLKNHKGELNKAITHYQSLLHNAQQIGHTSTARLVQSPDRQKRAIADMGDELAAERAAEAGLEKRTKDLKIRLEYMDSFNNDIQACIAVLNVIEVEQGRVDGAYRHSAHLRDGIDQKQKDHTALSVRFQQLSRQVDNARERLERTQRTATEKREAIRAQMAAFRSEHEVISTERTERRKEYEGKLERNSKLEQDTRELELSHEQEMNALQSTWVTLEEQIEIICTIHPLTKYNHVPTHCKCYPVNNTATGQASPALDLWKRRRCGGRIIHLYAEAFARFKALAHQTQGFWAKPMKGADGTLNLLVWEAGIPGKAGSAWEHGVYKLNVAFPEDYPSKPPKCKFTPPLFHPNVYPSGTVCLSILDEEKGWKPAITLKQIVLGVQELLTDPNASDPAQVEAYTMFKNDKSGYEWVAISKSHTI
;
A
#
# COMPACT_ATOMS: atom_id res chain seq x y z
N MET A 1 -36.53 -23.91 -4.65
CA MET A 1 -36.59 -24.91 -3.57
C MET A 1 -37.16 -24.22 -2.34
N SER A 2 -38.36 -24.55 -1.89
CA SER A 2 -38.91 -23.96 -0.65
C SER A 2 -38.13 -24.52 0.53
N VAL A 3 -37.34 -23.69 1.20
CA VAL A 3 -36.68 -24.07 2.46
C VAL A 3 -37.79 -24.34 3.47
N VAL A 4 -37.95 -25.61 3.86
CA VAL A 4 -38.91 -25.98 4.91
C VAL A 4 -38.31 -25.54 6.23
N LEU A 5 -38.75 -24.38 6.72
CA LEU A 5 -38.37 -23.89 8.04
C LEU A 5 -38.93 -24.82 9.14
N PRO A 6 -38.18 -25.11 10.21
CA PRO A 6 -38.68 -25.90 11.33
C PRO A 6 -39.94 -25.26 11.93
N ALA A 7 -41.01 -26.05 12.04
CA ALA A 7 -42.21 -25.64 12.75
C ALA A 7 -42.01 -25.85 14.25
N PHE A 8 -42.19 -24.79 15.05
CA PHE A 8 -42.08 -24.88 16.50
C PHE A 8 -43.38 -25.39 17.13
N LYS A 9 -43.24 -26.09 18.26
CA LYS A 9 -44.40 -26.40 19.11
C LYS A 9 -44.91 -25.12 19.77
N VAL A 10 -46.19 -25.11 20.15
CA VAL A 10 -46.81 -23.93 20.80
C VAL A 10 -46.06 -23.51 22.06
N THR A 11 -45.62 -24.47 22.87
CA THR A 11 -44.83 -24.20 24.09
C THR A 11 -43.50 -23.50 23.78
N GLU A 12 -42.81 -23.92 22.71
CA GLU A 12 -41.54 -23.33 22.27
C GLU A 12 -41.74 -21.93 21.67
N LEU A 13 -42.84 -21.71 20.94
CA LEU A 13 -43.21 -20.39 20.43
C LEU A 13 -43.50 -19.42 21.57
N VAL A 14 -44.30 -19.81 22.57
CA VAL A 14 -44.58 -18.96 23.74
C VAL A 14 -43.27 -18.60 24.46
N GLN A 15 -42.38 -19.58 24.66
CA GLN A 15 -41.09 -19.34 25.30
C GLN A 15 -40.24 -18.32 24.52
N CYS A 16 -40.13 -18.45 23.19
CA CYS A 16 -39.35 -17.52 22.38
C CYS A 16 -40.00 -16.13 22.28
N LEU A 17 -41.33 -16.05 22.22
CA LEU A 17 -42.06 -14.78 22.15
C LEU A 17 -42.02 -14.02 23.48
N CYS A 18 -42.02 -14.72 24.61
CA CYS A 18 -41.91 -14.12 25.94
C CYS A 18 -40.47 -13.82 26.36
N ASP A 19 -39.47 -14.32 25.64
CA ASP A 19 -38.07 -14.09 25.96
C ASP A 19 -37.73 -12.59 25.84
N PRO A 20 -37.17 -11.98 26.90
CA PRO A 20 -36.70 -10.59 26.87
C PRO A 20 -35.63 -10.30 25.80
N GLN A 21 -34.89 -11.33 25.36
CA GLN A 21 -33.87 -11.19 24.33
C GLN A 21 -34.45 -11.07 22.91
N TYR A 22 -35.71 -11.47 22.72
CA TYR A 22 -36.41 -11.39 21.43
C TYR A 22 -37.52 -10.34 21.47
N PHE A 23 -38.75 -10.77 21.70
CA PHE A 23 -39.95 -9.95 21.52
C PHE A 23 -40.55 -9.43 22.83
N ASN A 24 -40.13 -9.98 23.98
CA ASN A 24 -40.55 -9.56 25.32
C ASN A 24 -42.07 -9.42 25.49
N LEU A 25 -42.83 -10.37 24.95
CA LEU A 25 -44.29 -10.37 24.99
C LEU A 25 -44.81 -11.06 26.26
N ARG A 26 -46.03 -10.70 26.67
CA ARG A 26 -46.77 -11.42 27.73
C ARG A 26 -47.93 -12.17 27.10
N ILE A 27 -47.71 -13.43 26.73
CA ILE A 27 -48.70 -14.28 26.06
C ILE A 27 -48.68 -15.71 26.62
N SER A 28 -49.80 -16.41 26.51
CA SER A 28 -49.98 -17.80 26.94
C SER A 28 -50.09 -18.76 25.74
N ALA A 29 -50.09 -20.07 26.01
CA ALA A 29 -50.31 -21.06 24.96
C ALA A 29 -51.73 -20.98 24.35
N ASP A 30 -52.71 -20.55 25.14
CA ASP A 30 -54.10 -20.39 24.68
C ASP A 30 -54.23 -19.25 23.67
N ASP A 31 -53.46 -18.18 23.84
CA ASP A 31 -53.41 -17.05 22.91
C ASP A 31 -52.93 -17.43 21.50
N ILE A 32 -52.15 -18.51 21.39
CA ILE A 32 -51.67 -19.06 20.10
C ILE A 32 -52.60 -20.15 19.58
N ASN A 33 -53.21 -20.94 20.47
CA ASN A 33 -54.14 -22.00 20.09
C ASN A 33 -55.51 -21.45 19.65
N ARG A 34 -55.91 -20.30 20.19
CA ARG A 34 -57.17 -19.59 19.88
C ARG A 34 -56.87 -18.11 19.66
N PRO A 35 -56.20 -17.76 18.55
CA PRO A 35 -55.75 -16.40 18.32
C PRO A 35 -56.93 -15.44 18.15
N THR A 36 -56.89 -14.32 18.88
CA THR A 36 -57.79 -13.19 18.67
C THR A 36 -57.09 -12.13 17.80
N PRO A 37 -57.84 -11.31 17.03
CA PRO A 37 -57.26 -10.23 16.24
C PRO A 37 -56.36 -9.29 17.06
N GLN A 38 -56.78 -8.96 18.28
CA GLN A 38 -56.04 -8.07 19.19
C GLN A 38 -54.69 -8.67 19.59
N VAL A 39 -54.68 -9.95 19.98
CA VAL A 39 -53.46 -10.66 20.37
C VAL A 39 -52.49 -10.77 19.20
N VAL A 40 -52.98 -11.15 18.01
CA VAL A 40 -52.12 -11.34 16.83
C VAL A 40 -51.54 -10.02 16.34
N GLN A 41 -52.33 -8.94 16.34
CA GLN A 41 -51.83 -7.61 16.01
C GLN A 41 -50.78 -7.12 17.02
N MET A 42 -50.98 -7.36 18.31
CA MET A 42 -49.97 -7.07 19.34
C MET A 42 -48.66 -7.84 19.09
N ILE A 43 -48.75 -9.15 18.80
CA ILE A 43 -47.57 -9.97 18.51
C ILE A 43 -46.83 -9.46 17.28
N TYR A 44 -47.53 -9.18 16.18
CA TYR A 44 -46.89 -8.68 14.97
C TYR A 44 -46.34 -7.25 15.11
N ALA A 45 -46.96 -6.41 15.95
CA ALA A 45 -46.43 -5.10 16.27
C ALA A 45 -45.09 -5.21 17.00
N ALA A 46 -44.97 -6.10 17.98
CA ALA A 46 -43.70 -6.37 18.65
C ALA A 46 -42.64 -6.95 17.69
N CYS A 47 -43.05 -7.81 16.74
CA CYS A 47 -42.15 -8.29 15.70
C CYS A 47 -41.64 -7.14 14.80
N LEU A 48 -42.50 -6.21 14.40
CA LEU A 48 -42.11 -5.05 13.60
C LEU A 48 -41.15 -4.14 14.35
N ASP A 49 -41.37 -3.91 15.64
CA ASP A 49 -40.45 -3.13 16.47
C ASP A 49 -39.09 -3.83 16.57
N TYR A 50 -39.05 -5.12 16.89
CA TYR A 50 -37.80 -5.87 17.03
C TYR A 50 -36.97 -5.93 15.73
N PHE A 51 -37.62 -6.15 14.58
CA PHE A 51 -36.90 -6.31 13.30
C PHE A 51 -36.62 -4.99 12.60
N MET A 52 -37.54 -4.04 12.65
CA MET A 52 -37.51 -2.83 11.83
C MET A 52 -37.41 -1.53 12.65
N GLY A 53 -37.49 -1.61 13.99
CA GLY A 53 -37.56 -0.43 14.87
C GLY A 53 -38.82 0.42 14.66
N LEU A 54 -39.86 -0.19 14.07
CA LEU A 54 -41.11 0.49 13.74
C LEU A 54 -42.07 0.39 14.93
N ARG A 55 -42.11 1.46 15.72
CA ARG A 55 -43.10 1.63 16.77
C ARG A 55 -44.39 2.26 16.24
N PRO A 56 -45.55 2.02 16.86
CA PRO A 56 -46.82 2.62 16.45
C PRO A 56 -46.76 4.16 16.31
N GLU A 57 -45.99 4.84 17.18
CA GLU A 57 -45.84 6.30 17.16
C GLU A 57 -45.11 6.78 15.89
N SER A 58 -44.16 5.98 15.37
CA SER A 58 -43.43 6.29 14.14
C SER A 58 -44.32 6.31 12.89
N LEU A 59 -45.51 5.69 12.97
CA LEU A 59 -46.47 5.61 11.86
C LEU A 59 -47.51 6.73 11.88
N GLU A 60 -47.60 7.52 12.95
CA GLU A 60 -48.59 8.61 13.07
C GLU A 60 -48.32 9.77 12.10
N ALA A 61 -47.06 10.14 11.87
CA ALA A 61 -46.72 11.19 10.90
C ALA A 61 -47.08 10.79 9.44
N PRO A 62 -46.71 9.59 8.95
CA PRO A 62 -47.17 9.11 7.65
C PRO A 62 -48.69 8.96 7.55
N LYS A 63 -49.36 8.48 8.60
CA LYS A 63 -50.82 8.38 8.66
C LYS A 63 -51.48 9.75 8.51
N THR A 64 -51.01 10.76 9.26
CA THR A 64 -51.52 12.14 9.19
C THR A 64 -51.33 12.71 7.78
N LEU A 65 -50.19 12.46 7.16
CA LEU A 65 -49.89 12.91 5.81
C LEU A 65 -50.79 12.24 4.75
N LEU A 66 -51.08 10.94 4.90
CA LEU A 66 -51.98 10.20 4.00
C LEU A 66 -53.43 10.67 4.16
N LEU A 67 -53.92 10.77 5.40
CA LEU A 67 -55.27 11.24 5.71
C LEU A 67 -55.49 12.68 5.23
N GLY A 68 -54.50 13.56 5.37
CA GLY A 68 -54.57 14.95 4.89
C GLY A 68 -54.64 15.10 3.36
N ARG A 69 -54.38 14.05 2.60
CA ARG A 69 -54.54 14.02 1.13
C ARG A 69 -55.88 13.45 0.66
N MET A 70 -56.71 12.94 1.58
CA MET A 70 -58.00 12.34 1.26
C MET A 70 -59.14 13.35 1.36
N GLN A 71 -60.18 13.18 0.53
CA GLN A 71 -61.36 14.07 0.53
C GLN A 71 -62.20 13.94 1.81
N PHE A 72 -62.24 12.75 2.43
CA PHE A 72 -63.00 12.47 3.65
C PHE A 72 -62.16 11.69 4.67
N PRO A 73 -61.23 12.36 5.37
CA PRO A 73 -60.24 11.69 6.23
C PRO A 73 -60.87 10.86 7.36
N GLU A 74 -62.00 11.32 7.90
CA GLU A 74 -62.65 10.70 9.07
C GLU A 74 -63.21 9.30 8.80
N LEU A 75 -63.63 9.03 7.56
CA LEU A 75 -64.12 7.71 7.14
C LEU A 75 -63.01 6.65 7.09
N PHE A 76 -61.75 7.08 6.99
CA PHE A 76 -60.59 6.20 6.81
C PHE A 76 -59.66 6.16 8.02
N ALA A 77 -60.03 6.83 9.11
CA ALA A 77 -59.19 6.99 10.30
C ALA A 77 -58.69 5.64 10.87
N ASP A 78 -59.52 4.60 10.82
CA ASP A 78 -59.18 3.25 11.30
C ASP A 78 -58.64 2.32 10.19
N SER A 79 -59.06 2.55 8.95
CA SER A 79 -58.68 1.71 7.80
C SER A 79 -57.24 1.96 7.34
N VAL A 80 -56.79 3.22 7.36
CA VAL A 80 -55.44 3.60 6.91
C VAL A 80 -54.35 3.01 7.81
N PRO A 81 -54.40 3.13 9.15
CA PRO A 81 -53.43 2.51 10.05
C PRO A 81 -53.39 0.98 9.89
N LEU A 82 -54.55 0.33 9.77
CA LEU A 82 -54.62 -1.11 9.59
C LEU A 82 -53.98 -1.54 8.27
N MET A 83 -54.20 -0.81 7.18
CA MET A 83 -53.58 -1.11 5.89
C MET A 83 -52.08 -0.86 5.87
N MET A 84 -51.62 0.21 6.51
CA MET A 84 -50.18 0.47 6.70
C MET A 84 -49.54 -0.65 7.51
N PHE A 85 -50.17 -1.04 8.62
CA PHE A 85 -49.72 -2.14 9.46
C PHE A 85 -49.64 -3.46 8.67
N HIS A 86 -50.71 -3.81 7.95
CA HIS A 86 -50.73 -4.97 7.06
C HIS A 86 -49.59 -4.95 6.03
N GLN A 87 -49.32 -3.80 5.42
CA GLN A 87 -48.23 -3.67 4.45
C GLN A 87 -46.86 -3.92 5.08
N HIS A 88 -46.61 -3.36 6.28
CA HIS A 88 -45.35 -3.57 7.00
C HIS A 88 -45.17 -5.02 7.44
N VAL A 89 -46.22 -5.64 8.02
CA VAL A 89 -46.17 -7.05 8.40
C VAL A 89 -45.96 -7.94 7.18
N THR A 90 -46.66 -7.69 6.06
CA THR A 90 -46.47 -8.42 4.80
C THR A 90 -45.03 -8.35 4.30
N ASN A 91 -44.40 -7.17 4.38
CA ASN A 91 -43.02 -7.00 3.97
C ASN A 91 -42.06 -7.78 4.89
N LEU A 92 -42.30 -7.74 6.21
CA LEU A 92 -41.52 -8.51 7.18
C LEU A 92 -41.67 -10.02 6.96
N THR A 93 -42.90 -10.51 6.76
CA THR A 93 -43.15 -11.94 6.56
C THR A 93 -42.53 -12.45 5.26
N LYS A 94 -42.52 -11.64 4.19
CA LYS A 94 -41.78 -11.97 2.95
C LYS A 94 -40.29 -12.14 3.18
N ILE A 95 -39.67 -11.26 4.00
CA ILE A 95 -38.25 -11.40 4.38
C ILE A 95 -38.03 -12.72 5.13
N ALA A 96 -38.95 -13.08 6.02
CA ALA A 96 -38.96 -14.35 6.73
C ALA A 96 -39.42 -15.56 5.88
N GLN A 97 -39.53 -15.42 4.55
CA GLN A 97 -39.92 -16.48 3.61
C GLN A 97 -41.37 -16.99 3.78
N VAL A 98 -42.29 -16.07 4.10
CA VAL A 98 -43.73 -16.31 4.19
C VAL A 98 -44.46 -15.44 3.17
N ASP A 99 -44.81 -16.04 2.04
CA ASP A 99 -45.42 -15.34 0.90
C ASP A 99 -46.96 -15.33 0.91
N PHE A 100 -47.58 -16.10 1.81
CA PHE A 100 -49.03 -16.29 1.86
C PHE A 100 -49.73 -15.42 2.91
N PHE A 101 -49.05 -14.44 3.51
CA PHE A 101 -49.64 -13.52 4.49
C PHE A 101 -50.72 -12.64 3.85
N THR A 102 -51.85 -12.49 4.54
CA THR A 102 -53.03 -11.76 4.06
C THR A 102 -53.66 -10.94 5.18
N LEU A 103 -54.54 -10.01 4.82
CA LEU A 103 -55.30 -9.23 5.81
C LEU A 103 -56.15 -10.09 6.75
N GLN A 104 -56.60 -11.28 6.30
CA GLN A 104 -57.33 -12.23 7.15
C GLN A 104 -56.49 -12.71 8.34
N ASP A 105 -55.17 -12.80 8.21
CA ASP A 105 -54.29 -13.18 9.32
C ASP A 105 -54.26 -12.13 10.44
N LEU A 106 -54.72 -10.90 10.16
CA LEU A 106 -54.85 -9.82 11.15
C LEU A 106 -56.26 -9.65 11.68
N THR A 107 -57.28 -9.84 10.83
CA THR A 107 -58.68 -9.55 11.18
C THR A 107 -59.45 -10.80 11.63
N ARG A 108 -59.06 -11.98 11.14
CA ARG A 108 -59.70 -13.28 11.42
C ARG A 108 -58.64 -14.39 11.45
N PRO A 109 -57.72 -14.37 12.43
CA PRO A 109 -56.57 -15.27 12.44
C PRO A 109 -56.97 -16.74 12.61
N ASP A 110 -56.38 -17.61 11.79
CA ASP A 110 -56.46 -19.06 11.94
C ASP A 110 -55.28 -19.58 12.77
N ALA A 111 -55.53 -20.54 13.67
CA ALA A 111 -54.52 -21.05 14.59
C ALA A 111 -53.36 -21.77 13.86
N ALA A 112 -53.63 -22.52 12.79
CA ALA A 112 -52.59 -23.24 12.06
C ALA A 112 -51.71 -22.28 11.23
N ARG A 113 -52.32 -21.32 10.53
CA ARG A 113 -51.60 -20.26 9.79
C ARG A 113 -50.77 -19.38 10.73
N THR A 114 -51.36 -18.93 11.84
CA THR A 114 -50.67 -18.07 12.83
C THR A 114 -49.41 -18.76 13.36
N ARG A 115 -49.49 -20.04 13.75
CA ARG A 115 -48.32 -20.80 14.20
C ARG A 115 -47.22 -20.91 13.13
N LYS A 116 -47.60 -21.09 11.87
CA LYS A 116 -46.65 -21.20 10.75
C LYS A 116 -45.93 -19.87 10.50
N ILE A 117 -46.67 -18.76 10.52
CA ILE A 117 -46.10 -17.41 10.36
C ILE A 117 -45.17 -17.08 11.53
N LEU A 118 -45.61 -17.32 12.76
CA LEU A 118 -44.80 -17.05 13.97
C LEU A 118 -43.54 -17.92 14.02
N SER A 119 -43.63 -19.19 13.60
CA SER A 119 -42.45 -20.07 13.51
C SER A 119 -41.40 -19.52 12.54
N ALA A 120 -41.82 -18.96 11.41
CA ALA A 120 -40.90 -18.34 10.46
C ALA A 120 -40.24 -17.07 11.04
N LEU A 121 -41.01 -16.22 11.72
CA LEU A 121 -40.49 -15.01 12.37
C LEU A 121 -39.52 -15.33 13.51
N VAL A 122 -39.80 -16.34 14.34
CA VAL A 122 -38.90 -16.79 15.40
C VAL A 122 -37.61 -17.38 14.82
N ASN A 123 -37.69 -18.18 13.76
CA ASN A 123 -36.50 -18.67 13.06
C ASN A 123 -35.65 -17.51 12.50
N PHE A 124 -36.29 -16.49 11.94
CA PHE A 124 -35.59 -15.30 11.45
C PHE A 124 -34.96 -14.49 12.60
N ALA A 125 -35.61 -14.42 13.77
CA ALA A 125 -35.04 -13.76 14.96
C ALA A 125 -33.78 -14.46 15.46
N LYS A 126 -33.80 -15.79 15.52
CA LYS A 126 -32.62 -16.59 15.89
C LYS A 126 -31.47 -16.42 14.90
N PHE A 127 -31.79 -16.41 13.60
CA PHE A 127 -30.79 -16.14 12.55
C PHE A 127 -30.17 -14.73 12.68
N LYS A 128 -30.99 -13.70 12.94
CA LYS A 128 -30.51 -12.34 13.19
C LYS A 128 -29.56 -12.31 14.40
N GLN A 129 -29.92 -12.95 15.50
CA GLN A 129 -29.13 -12.98 16.73
C GLN A 129 -27.76 -13.65 16.53
N GLU A 130 -27.71 -14.78 15.82
CA GLU A 130 -26.46 -15.49 15.51
C GLU A 130 -25.47 -14.60 14.72
N ARG A 131 -25.99 -13.69 13.89
CA ARG A 131 -25.18 -12.76 13.07
C ARG A 131 -24.91 -11.42 13.74
N GLN A 132 -25.60 -11.09 14.83
CA GLN A 132 -25.52 -9.78 15.49
C GLN A 132 -24.08 -9.41 15.86
N ALA A 133 -23.32 -10.33 16.46
CA ALA A 133 -21.92 -10.09 16.82
C ALA A 133 -21.02 -9.74 15.62
N THR A 134 -21.31 -10.34 14.45
CA THR A 134 -20.55 -10.01 13.22
C THR A 134 -20.92 -8.62 12.71
N VAL A 135 -22.21 -8.26 12.75
CA VAL A 135 -22.70 -6.95 12.33
C VAL A 135 -22.15 -5.86 13.26
N ASP A 136 -22.20 -6.06 14.57
CA ASP A 136 -21.65 -5.13 15.56
C ASP A 136 -20.15 -4.91 15.36
N GLY A 137 -19.40 -5.97 15.09
CA GLY A 137 -17.97 -5.87 14.77
C GLY A 137 -17.68 -5.13 13.45
N VAL A 138 -18.57 -5.18 12.47
CA VAL A 138 -18.45 -4.35 11.24
C VAL A 138 -18.82 -2.90 11.53
N ALA A 139 -19.88 -2.66 12.30
CA ALA A 139 -20.32 -1.32 12.69
C ALA A 139 -19.25 -0.58 13.50
N ALA A 140 -18.68 -1.22 14.53
CA ALA A 140 -17.60 -0.66 15.34
C ALA A 140 -16.36 -0.30 14.50
N ARG A 141 -15.96 -1.18 13.57
CA ARG A 141 -14.87 -0.89 12.63
C ARG A 141 -15.20 0.28 11.70
N SER A 142 -16.46 0.39 11.25
CA SER A 142 -16.89 1.50 10.41
C SER A 142 -16.80 2.83 11.15
N GLU A 143 -17.24 2.88 12.41
CA GLU A 143 -17.13 4.10 13.24
C GLU A 143 -15.67 4.46 13.55
N ALA A 144 -14.84 3.48 13.95
CA ALA A 144 -13.42 3.72 14.18
C ALA A 144 -12.70 4.27 12.92
N LEU A 145 -13.05 3.78 11.73
CA LEU A 145 -12.52 4.31 10.47
C LEU A 145 -13.01 5.73 10.17
N LYS A 146 -14.26 6.07 10.54
CA LYS A 146 -14.78 7.44 10.38
C LYS A 146 -14.06 8.42 11.32
N GLU A 147 -13.84 8.04 12.57
CA GLU A 147 -13.07 8.84 13.53
C GLU A 147 -11.64 9.06 13.04
N ARG A 148 -10.95 7.98 12.63
CA ARG A 148 -9.58 8.06 12.10
C ARG A 148 -9.48 8.94 10.86
N ARG A 149 -10.48 8.90 9.99
CA ARG A 149 -10.56 9.79 8.83
C ARG A 149 -10.70 11.25 9.24
N GLY A 150 -11.48 11.54 10.29
CA GLY A 150 -11.62 12.88 10.87
C GLY A 150 -10.30 13.41 11.42
N GLU A 151 -9.57 12.60 12.19
CA GLU A 151 -8.24 12.96 12.72
C GLU A 151 -7.25 13.29 11.60
N LEU A 152 -7.14 12.41 10.60
CA LEU A 152 -6.24 12.59 9.47
C LEU A 152 -6.60 13.83 8.63
N ALA A 153 -7.89 14.15 8.49
CA ALA A 153 -8.32 15.36 7.82
C ALA A 153 -7.86 16.61 8.57
N GLY A 154 -8.03 16.63 9.90
CA GLY A 154 -7.56 17.74 10.76
C GLY A 154 -6.04 17.90 10.74
N GLU A 155 -5.28 16.80 10.75
CA GLU A 155 -3.82 16.85 10.62
C GLU A 155 -3.38 17.37 9.26
N ASN A 156 -4.05 16.95 8.17
CA ASN A 156 -3.76 17.44 6.82
C ASN A 156 -3.95 18.95 6.72
N GLU A 157 -5.01 19.48 7.32
CA GLU A 157 -5.30 20.91 7.31
C GLU A 157 -4.28 21.73 8.11
N ARG A 158 -3.84 21.22 9.27
CA ARG A 158 -2.73 21.81 10.04
C ARG A 158 -1.43 21.84 9.24
N LEU A 159 -1.06 20.72 8.60
CA LEU A 159 0.16 20.62 7.80
C LEU A 159 0.12 21.54 6.57
N ARG A 160 -1.04 21.66 5.92
CA ARG A 160 -1.24 22.60 4.81
C ARG A 160 -1.02 24.05 5.28
N SER A 161 -1.57 24.41 6.43
CA SER A 161 -1.43 25.74 7.01
C SER A 161 0.02 26.05 7.38
N ALA A 162 0.72 25.11 8.04
CA ALA A 162 2.13 25.26 8.37
C ALA A 162 3.01 25.37 7.11
N THR A 163 2.72 24.60 6.06
CA THR A 163 3.44 24.68 4.79
C THR A 163 3.22 26.03 4.11
N ALA A 164 2.01 26.57 4.16
CA ALA A 164 1.71 27.89 3.62
C ALA A 164 2.49 28.99 4.37
N GLN A 165 2.51 28.95 5.71
CA GLN A 165 3.29 29.89 6.52
C GLN A 165 4.79 29.82 6.22
N LEU A 166 5.36 28.63 6.11
CA LEU A 166 6.78 28.46 5.76
C LEU A 166 7.13 28.92 4.35
N ARG A 167 6.17 28.90 3.42
CA ARG A 167 6.36 29.44 2.07
C ARG A 167 6.33 30.96 2.09
N GLU A 168 5.40 31.55 2.84
CA GLU A 168 5.30 32.99 3.02
C GLU A 168 6.56 33.55 3.67
N GLN A 169 7.04 32.94 4.77
CA GLN A 169 8.30 33.32 5.41
C GLN A 169 9.48 33.25 4.44
N ARG A 170 9.60 32.16 3.67
CA ARG A 170 10.66 32.05 2.66
C ARG A 170 10.58 33.13 1.58
N ALA A 171 9.38 33.51 1.16
CA ALA A 171 9.20 34.59 0.19
C ALA A 171 9.65 35.95 0.75
N GLN A 172 9.44 36.18 2.06
CA GLN A 172 9.90 37.38 2.77
C GLN A 172 11.42 37.39 2.97
N ASP A 173 12.03 36.23 3.25
CA ASP A 173 13.48 36.10 3.49
C ASP A 173 14.31 36.09 2.19
N GLU A 174 13.74 35.64 1.07
CA GLU A 174 14.38 35.54 -0.26
C GLU A 174 15.08 36.84 -0.72
N PRO A 175 14.47 38.04 -0.65
CA PRO A 175 15.14 39.28 -1.05
C PRO A 175 16.33 39.62 -0.13
N GLN A 176 16.21 39.41 1.18
CA GLN A 176 17.31 39.67 2.13
C GLN A 176 18.47 38.71 1.87
N ALA A 177 18.19 37.43 1.62
CA ALA A 177 19.20 36.44 1.28
C ALA A 177 19.90 36.74 -0.05
N LYS A 178 19.18 37.25 -1.06
CA LYS A 178 19.77 37.70 -2.33
C LYS A 178 20.67 38.91 -2.14
N GLN A 179 20.23 39.90 -1.37
CA GLN A 179 21.01 41.09 -1.08
C GLN A 179 22.31 40.74 -0.34
N ALA A 180 22.24 39.91 0.70
CA ALA A 180 23.42 39.46 1.44
C ALA A 180 24.41 38.67 0.56
N ARG A 181 23.93 37.91 -0.43
CA ARG A 181 24.79 37.21 -1.39
C ARG A 181 25.55 38.18 -2.30
N VAL A 182 24.87 39.21 -2.80
CA VAL A 182 25.50 40.24 -3.63
C VAL A 182 26.56 40.99 -2.84
N GLU A 183 26.28 41.34 -1.59
CA GLU A 183 27.24 42.01 -0.69
C GLU A 183 28.46 41.12 -0.41
N MET A 184 28.25 39.83 -0.15
CA MET A 184 29.34 38.86 0.02
C MET A 184 30.22 38.78 -1.23
N GLU A 185 29.61 38.71 -2.42
CA GLU A 185 30.35 38.60 -3.68
C GLU A 185 31.15 39.86 -3.99
N GLN A 186 30.59 41.05 -3.70
CA GLN A 186 31.31 42.32 -3.79
C GLN A 186 32.50 42.38 -2.82
N ALA A 187 32.31 41.98 -1.57
CA ALA A 187 33.37 41.94 -0.57
C ALA A 187 34.51 40.97 -0.97
N LEU A 188 34.18 39.81 -1.54
CA LEU A 188 35.16 38.84 -2.04
C LEU A 188 35.95 39.39 -3.22
N SER A 189 35.29 40.09 -4.15
CA SER A 189 35.95 40.75 -5.28
C SER A 189 36.95 41.81 -4.81
N GLU A 190 36.54 42.64 -3.85
CA GLU A 190 37.41 43.68 -3.29
C GLU A 190 38.59 43.08 -2.53
N LEU A 191 38.37 42.00 -1.76
CA LEU A 191 39.44 41.26 -1.09
C LEU A 191 40.47 40.72 -2.11
N SER A 192 40.02 40.21 -3.25
CA SER A 192 40.90 39.72 -4.31
C SER A 192 41.73 40.85 -4.91
N ARG A 193 41.11 42.01 -5.17
CA ARG A 193 41.79 43.21 -5.68
C ARG A 193 42.87 43.71 -4.71
N LEU A 194 42.53 43.79 -3.42
CA LEU A 194 43.46 44.20 -2.38
C LEU A 194 44.64 43.23 -2.25
N LYS A 195 44.40 41.91 -2.37
CA LYS A 195 45.47 40.92 -2.39
C LYS A 195 46.41 41.09 -3.59
N GLN A 196 45.87 41.34 -4.78
CA GLN A 196 46.71 41.62 -5.95
C GLN A 196 47.58 42.87 -5.73
N HIS A 197 46.99 43.94 -5.21
CA HIS A 197 47.74 45.15 -4.89
C HIS A 197 48.84 44.90 -3.84
N GLN A 198 48.54 44.10 -2.81
CA GLN A 198 49.52 43.68 -1.80
C GLN A 198 50.71 42.94 -2.43
N THR A 199 50.47 42.04 -3.40
CA THR A 199 51.55 41.30 -4.06
C THR A 199 52.46 42.21 -4.90
N VAL A 200 51.89 43.22 -5.55
CA VAL A 200 52.66 44.22 -6.30
C VAL A 200 53.56 45.03 -5.36
N LEU A 201 52.99 45.55 -4.27
CA LEU A 201 53.76 46.29 -3.26
C LEU A 201 54.86 45.44 -2.63
N ALA A 202 54.61 44.16 -2.36
CA ALA A 202 55.63 43.25 -1.85
C ALA A 202 56.82 43.11 -2.82
N SER A 203 56.55 43.01 -4.13
CA SER A 203 57.60 42.99 -5.15
C SER A 203 58.40 44.29 -5.21
N GLU A 204 57.75 45.45 -5.05
CA GLU A 204 58.44 46.74 -4.98
C GLU A 204 59.32 46.85 -3.73
N ILE A 205 58.85 46.39 -2.57
CA ILE A 205 59.63 46.35 -1.34
C ILE A 205 60.89 45.50 -1.53
N ASP A 206 60.80 44.35 -2.19
CA ASP A 206 61.96 43.49 -2.43
C ASP A 206 62.97 44.14 -3.39
N LYS A 207 62.50 44.84 -4.43
CA LYS A 207 63.39 45.63 -5.30
C LYS A 207 64.15 46.70 -4.51
N LEU A 208 63.45 47.44 -3.64
CA LEU A 208 64.06 48.47 -2.80
C LEU A 208 65.05 47.89 -1.79
N LYS A 209 64.75 46.72 -1.21
CA LYS A 209 65.67 46.00 -0.31
C LYS A 209 66.96 45.59 -1.02
N ASN A 210 66.86 45.06 -2.24
CA ASN A 210 68.03 44.67 -3.03
C ASN A 210 68.91 45.88 -3.35
N HIS A 211 68.30 46.98 -3.78
CA HIS A 211 69.02 48.22 -4.06
C HIS A 211 69.71 48.80 -2.81
N LYS A 212 69.03 48.80 -1.66
CA LYS A 212 69.65 49.17 -0.37
C LYS A 212 70.85 48.29 -0.05
N GLY A 213 70.76 46.99 -0.30
CA GLY A 213 71.87 46.04 -0.10
C GLY A 213 73.09 46.35 -0.96
N GLU A 214 72.90 46.75 -2.22
CA GLU A 214 73.97 47.17 -3.12
C GLU A 214 74.66 48.45 -2.63
N LEU A 215 73.88 49.47 -2.24
CA LEU A 215 74.40 50.72 -1.69
C LEU A 215 75.22 50.48 -0.42
N ASN A 216 74.75 49.60 0.48
CA ASN A 216 75.50 49.25 1.69
C ASN A 216 76.85 48.59 1.38
N LYS A 217 76.93 47.73 0.36
CA LYS A 217 78.22 47.13 -0.08
C LYS A 217 79.18 48.19 -0.62
N ALA A 218 78.67 49.21 -1.31
CA ALA A 218 79.50 50.32 -1.77
C ALA A 218 80.05 51.13 -0.59
N ILE A 219 79.22 51.42 0.40
CA ILE A 219 79.62 52.16 1.62
C ILE A 219 80.77 51.43 2.34
N THR A 220 80.63 50.11 2.58
CA THR A 220 81.66 49.34 3.27
C THR A 220 82.98 49.27 2.49
N HIS A 221 82.91 49.20 1.16
CA HIS A 221 84.09 49.25 0.31
C HIS A 221 84.87 50.57 0.47
N TYR A 222 84.18 51.72 0.40
CA TYR A 222 84.83 53.03 0.55
C TYR A 222 85.41 53.27 1.95
N GLN A 223 84.76 52.78 3.00
CA GLN A 223 85.27 52.86 4.37
C GLN A 223 86.63 52.16 4.53
N SER A 224 86.83 51.02 3.86
CA SER A 224 88.10 50.27 3.91
C SER A 224 89.27 51.03 3.26
N LEU A 225 89.02 51.74 2.17
CA LEU A 225 90.02 52.53 1.45
C LEU A 225 90.48 53.73 2.28
N LEU A 226 89.55 54.40 2.97
CA LEU A 226 89.84 55.53 3.84
C LEU A 226 90.77 55.13 5.00
N HIS A 227 90.50 53.97 5.61
CA HIS A 227 91.32 53.45 6.71
C HIS A 227 92.77 53.20 6.29
N ASN A 228 92.99 52.65 5.10
CA ASN A 228 94.34 52.42 4.57
C ASN A 228 95.11 53.72 4.30
N ALA A 229 94.44 54.76 3.80
CA ALA A 229 95.08 56.06 3.56
C ALA A 229 95.54 56.73 4.87
N GLN A 230 94.76 56.60 5.95
CA GLN A 230 95.09 57.16 7.26
C GLN A 230 96.35 56.52 7.88
N GLN A 231 96.54 55.21 7.71
CA GLN A 231 97.72 54.48 8.22
C GLN A 231 99.05 54.94 7.56
N ILE A 232 99.01 55.34 6.30
CA ILE A 232 100.19 55.84 5.55
C ILE A 232 100.61 57.24 6.02
N GLY A 233 99.64 58.09 6.42
CA GLY A 233 99.92 59.42 6.96
C GLY A 233 100.64 59.38 8.31
N HIS A 234 100.29 58.43 9.17
CA HIS A 234 100.86 58.29 10.52
C HIS A 234 102.33 57.83 10.51
N THR A 235 102.76 57.05 9.51
CA THR A 235 104.15 56.58 9.40
C THR A 235 105.11 57.66 8.89
N SER A 236 104.59 58.72 8.27
CA SER A 236 105.36 59.78 7.61
C SER A 236 105.75 60.94 8.53
N THR A 237 105.15 61.03 9.72
CA THR A 237 105.29 62.17 10.65
C THR A 237 106.33 61.96 11.77
N ALA A 238 107.01 60.80 11.82
CA ALA A 238 107.90 60.42 12.93
C ALA A 238 109.42 60.67 12.69
N ARG A 239 109.85 61.47 11.70
CA ARG A 239 111.29 61.61 11.33
C ARG A 239 111.85 63.05 11.22
N LEU A 240 111.71 63.93 12.23
CA LEU A 240 112.39 65.25 12.24
C LEU A 240 112.94 65.69 13.64
N VAL A 241 114.22 65.39 13.87
CA VAL A 241 115.39 66.20 14.32
C VAL A 241 115.32 67.29 15.43
N GLN A 242 116.18 67.05 16.45
CA GLN A 242 117.20 67.86 17.23
C GLN A 242 116.93 69.03 18.23
N SER A 243 117.30 68.74 19.50
CA SER A 243 118.10 69.46 20.57
C SER A 243 118.62 70.91 20.32
N PRO A 244 118.72 71.88 21.30
CA PRO A 244 119.47 71.81 22.61
C PRO A 244 118.99 72.72 23.80
N ASP A 245 119.78 72.90 24.87
CA ASP A 245 119.79 72.12 26.12
C ASP A 245 120.99 72.54 27.04
N ARG A 246 120.83 73.52 27.96
CA ARG A 246 121.60 73.60 29.23
C ARG A 246 121.20 74.70 30.23
N GLN A 247 120.34 75.65 29.85
CA GLN A 247 119.63 76.54 30.79
C GLN A 247 118.14 76.22 30.90
N LYS A 248 117.69 75.18 30.17
CA LYS A 248 116.34 74.63 30.26
C LYS A 248 116.19 73.72 31.48
N ARG A 249 117.16 72.87 31.82
CA ARG A 249 116.98 71.79 32.82
C ARG A 249 116.42 72.16 34.20
N ALA A 250 116.66 73.36 34.76
CA ALA A 250 116.14 73.70 36.10
C ALA A 250 114.74 74.35 36.12
N ILE A 251 114.36 75.06 35.04
CA ILE A 251 112.96 75.47 34.79
C ILE A 251 112.21 74.35 34.06
N ALA A 252 112.94 73.47 33.37
CA ALA A 252 112.44 72.26 32.77
C ALA A 252 112.11 71.27 33.86
N ASP A 253 112.90 70.95 34.89
CA ASP A 253 112.45 69.97 35.90
C ASP A 253 111.09 70.34 36.57
N MET A 254 110.87 71.61 36.94
CA MET A 254 109.54 72.08 37.42
C MET A 254 108.52 72.28 36.30
N GLY A 255 108.96 72.70 35.12
CA GLY A 255 108.15 72.83 33.91
C GLY A 255 107.81 71.48 33.27
N ASP A 256 108.54 70.42 33.61
CA ASP A 256 108.51 69.03 33.15
C ASP A 256 107.68 68.24 34.14
N GLU A 257 107.72 68.56 35.45
CA GLU A 257 106.71 68.14 36.42
C GLU A 257 105.35 68.80 36.14
N LEU A 258 105.30 70.12 35.92
CA LEU A 258 104.08 70.82 35.53
C LEU A 258 103.61 70.41 34.13
N ALA A 259 104.52 70.15 33.19
CA ALA A 259 104.16 69.60 31.89
C ALA A 259 103.81 68.12 31.97
N ALA A 260 104.35 67.34 32.90
CA ALA A 260 103.96 65.94 33.13
C ALA A 260 102.56 65.87 33.73
N GLU A 261 102.25 66.70 34.72
CA GLU A 261 100.91 66.85 35.30
C GLU A 261 99.92 67.41 34.26
N ARG A 262 100.28 68.47 33.51
CA ARG A 262 99.44 68.97 32.40
C ARG A 262 99.31 67.97 31.25
N ALA A 263 100.32 67.15 30.97
CA ALA A 263 100.24 66.08 29.98
C ALA A 263 99.43 64.90 30.49
N ALA A 264 99.46 64.61 31.79
CA ALA A 264 98.62 63.62 32.45
C ALA A 264 97.16 64.09 32.47
N GLU A 265 96.89 65.35 32.81
CA GLU A 265 95.58 66.00 32.74
C GLU A 265 95.07 66.05 31.30
N ALA A 266 95.87 66.51 30.33
CA ALA A 266 95.51 66.47 28.91
C ALA A 266 95.29 65.03 28.42
N GLY A 267 96.04 64.06 28.95
CA GLY A 267 95.87 62.63 28.68
C GLY A 267 94.57 62.07 29.26
N LEU A 268 94.20 62.46 30.48
CA LEU A 268 92.96 62.09 31.14
C LEU A 268 91.75 62.79 30.53
N GLU A 269 91.86 64.06 30.15
CA GLU A 269 90.84 64.78 29.39
C GLU A 269 90.63 64.15 28.02
N LYS A 270 91.71 63.78 27.33
CA LYS A 270 91.63 63.05 26.05
C LYS A 270 90.94 61.71 26.24
N ARG A 271 91.32 60.93 27.26
CA ARG A 271 90.65 59.67 27.61
C ARG A 271 89.19 59.87 27.97
N THR A 272 88.85 60.95 28.67
CA THR A 272 87.47 61.29 29.05
C THR A 272 86.64 61.63 27.82
N LYS A 273 87.19 62.43 26.89
CA LYS A 273 86.57 62.74 25.60
C LYS A 273 86.40 61.47 24.75
N ASP A 274 87.42 60.61 24.68
CA ASP A 274 87.39 59.34 23.96
C ASP A 274 86.33 58.38 24.54
N LEU A 275 86.24 58.26 25.86
CA LEU A 275 85.23 57.44 26.55
C LEU A 275 83.82 58.00 26.37
N LYS A 276 83.66 59.33 26.38
CA LYS A 276 82.37 59.98 26.14
C LYS A 276 81.88 59.74 24.71
N ILE A 277 82.76 59.86 23.71
CA ILE A 277 82.46 59.49 22.33
C ILE A 277 82.07 58.01 22.23
N ARG A 278 82.77 57.11 22.93
CA ARG A 278 82.40 55.68 22.97
C ARG A 278 81.04 55.43 23.62
N LEU A 279 80.69 56.16 24.67
CA LEU A 279 79.37 56.10 25.30
C LEU A 279 78.28 56.58 24.33
N GLU A 280 78.49 57.68 23.62
CA GLU A 280 77.56 58.17 22.59
C GLU A 280 77.35 57.13 21.47
N TYR A 281 78.41 56.42 21.06
CA TYR A 281 78.27 55.29 20.15
C TYR A 281 77.49 54.11 20.76
N MET A 282 77.74 53.77 22.02
CA MET A 282 76.98 52.71 22.71
C MET A 282 75.50 53.05 22.86
N ASP A 283 75.17 54.31 23.13
CA ASP A 283 73.79 54.79 23.18
C ASP A 283 73.12 54.73 21.81
N SER A 284 73.83 55.09 20.74
CA SER A 284 73.37 54.89 19.36
C SER A 284 73.08 53.42 19.07
N PHE A 285 74.00 52.51 19.42
CA PHE A 285 73.80 51.07 19.24
C PHE A 285 72.62 50.54 20.04
N ASN A 286 72.44 51.02 21.28
CA ASN A 286 71.30 50.63 22.10
C ASN A 286 69.98 51.08 21.46
N ASN A 287 69.92 52.30 20.92
CA ASN A 287 68.74 52.79 20.19
C ASN A 287 68.46 51.95 18.93
N ASP A 288 69.50 51.57 18.17
CA ASP A 288 69.35 50.69 17.00
C ASP A 288 68.85 49.29 17.39
N ILE A 289 69.34 48.73 18.49
CA ILE A 289 68.87 47.44 19.03
C ILE A 289 67.40 47.53 19.44
N GLN A 290 67.00 48.60 20.14
CA GLN A 290 65.60 48.80 20.52
C GLN A 290 64.68 48.95 19.30
N ALA A 291 65.14 49.64 18.25
CA ALA A 291 64.41 49.72 16.99
C ALA A 291 64.27 48.32 16.33
N CYS A 292 65.31 47.49 16.38
CA CYS A 292 65.24 46.12 15.85
C CYS A 292 64.27 45.24 16.63
N ILE A 293 64.23 45.36 17.97
CA ILE A 293 63.27 44.65 18.82
C ILE A 293 61.84 45.07 18.49
N ALA A 294 61.59 46.37 18.29
CA ALA A 294 60.27 46.86 17.91
C ALA A 294 59.79 46.26 16.57
N VAL A 295 60.70 46.15 15.58
CA VAL A 295 60.39 45.50 14.29
C VAL A 295 60.13 44.00 14.45
N LEU A 296 60.89 43.30 15.30
CA LEU A 296 60.66 41.88 15.58
C LEU A 296 59.27 41.62 16.18
N ASN A 297 58.83 42.45 17.13
CA ASN A 297 57.49 42.32 17.72
C ASN A 297 56.38 42.51 16.67
N VAL A 298 56.55 43.43 15.72
CA VAL A 298 55.60 43.61 14.61
C VAL A 298 55.57 42.37 13.72
N ILE A 299 56.73 41.79 13.41
CA ILE A 299 56.82 40.56 12.61
C ILE A 299 56.13 39.41 13.31
N GLU A 300 56.27 39.26 14.63
CA GLU A 300 55.63 38.19 15.41
C GLU A 300 54.10 38.30 15.38
N VAL A 301 53.57 39.52 15.51
CA VAL A 301 52.11 39.77 15.38
C VAL A 301 51.62 39.42 13.98
N GLU A 302 52.34 39.84 12.93
CA GLU A 302 51.97 39.53 11.55
C GLU A 302 52.09 38.04 11.23
N GLN A 303 53.08 37.33 11.79
CA GLN A 303 53.15 35.86 11.73
C GLN A 303 51.91 35.21 12.34
N GLY A 304 51.46 35.67 13.52
CA GLY A 304 50.24 35.18 14.15
C GLY A 304 48.99 35.40 13.29
N ARG A 305 48.90 36.54 12.58
CA ARG A 305 47.81 36.83 11.63
C ARG A 305 47.84 35.89 10.42
N VAL A 306 49.02 35.63 9.87
CA VAL A 306 49.21 34.70 8.74
C VAL A 306 48.81 33.29 9.14
N ASP A 307 49.23 32.82 10.31
CA ASP A 307 48.85 31.50 10.84
C ASP A 307 47.33 31.39 11.05
N GLY A 308 46.70 32.43 11.58
CA GLY A 308 45.24 32.50 11.71
C GLY A 308 44.53 32.39 10.35
N ALA A 309 45.03 33.09 9.34
CA ALA A 309 44.51 33.03 7.98
C ALA A 309 44.69 31.64 7.34
N TYR A 310 45.82 30.96 7.58
CA TYR A 310 46.04 29.59 7.12
C TYR A 310 45.07 28.60 7.76
N ARG A 311 44.83 28.70 9.07
CA ARG A 311 43.83 27.86 9.77
C ARG A 311 42.43 28.08 9.24
N HIS A 312 42.05 29.35 9.01
CA HIS A 312 40.75 29.68 8.43
C HIS A 312 40.60 29.14 7.00
N SER A 313 41.64 29.28 6.17
CA SER A 313 41.66 28.70 4.82
C SER A 313 41.59 27.17 4.83
N ALA A 314 42.21 26.50 5.80
CA ALA A 314 42.12 25.05 5.94
C ALA A 314 40.69 24.62 6.29
N HIS A 315 40.06 25.28 7.26
CA HIS A 315 38.67 25.01 7.63
C HIS A 315 37.69 25.23 6.47
N LEU A 316 37.89 26.29 5.67
CA LEU A 316 37.07 26.52 4.47
C LEU A 316 37.28 25.41 3.43
N ARG A 317 38.52 24.92 3.26
CA ARG A 317 38.84 23.82 2.34
C ARG A 317 38.17 22.52 2.76
N ASP A 318 38.23 22.17 4.04
CA ASP A 318 37.54 20.99 4.58
C ASP A 318 36.01 21.12 4.39
N GLY A 319 35.47 22.33 4.57
CA GLY A 319 34.07 22.63 4.31
C GLY A 319 33.68 22.41 2.84
N ILE A 320 34.52 22.85 1.90
CA ILE A 320 34.33 22.64 0.45
C ILE A 320 34.37 21.14 0.14
N ASP A 321 35.37 20.41 0.64
CA ASP A 321 35.51 18.98 0.42
C ASP A 321 34.29 18.20 0.95
N GLN A 322 33.77 18.59 2.11
CA GLN A 322 32.55 18.01 2.65
C GLN A 322 31.34 18.29 1.74
N LYS A 323 31.17 19.54 1.28
CA LYS A 323 30.09 19.89 0.35
C LYS A 323 30.21 19.17 -0.99
N GLN A 324 31.43 18.91 -1.45
CA GLN A 324 31.68 18.15 -2.67
C GLN A 324 31.26 16.69 -2.52
N LYS A 325 31.60 16.05 -1.38
CA LYS A 325 31.12 14.70 -1.03
C LYS A 325 29.60 14.64 -0.96
N ASP A 326 28.97 15.62 -0.30
CA ASP A 326 27.51 15.71 -0.21
C ASP A 326 26.86 15.84 -1.60
N HIS A 327 27.43 16.67 -2.48
CA HIS A 327 26.97 16.85 -3.85
C HIS A 327 27.07 15.55 -4.65
N THR A 328 28.19 14.84 -4.57
CA THR A 328 28.36 13.54 -5.25
C THR A 328 27.35 12.52 -4.73
N ALA A 329 27.13 12.44 -3.42
CA ALA A 329 26.14 11.53 -2.82
C ALA A 329 24.70 11.87 -3.29
N LEU A 330 24.34 13.15 -3.31
CA LEU A 330 23.05 13.62 -3.80
C LEU A 330 22.87 13.34 -5.30
N SER A 331 23.91 13.51 -6.11
CA SER A 331 23.88 13.24 -7.55
C SER A 331 23.64 11.75 -7.83
N VAL A 332 24.31 10.85 -7.11
CA VAL A 332 24.07 9.40 -7.21
C VAL A 332 22.63 9.06 -6.81
N ARG A 333 22.13 9.64 -5.71
CA ARG A 333 20.75 9.43 -5.26
C ARG A 333 19.74 9.94 -6.28
N PHE A 334 20.00 11.08 -6.92
CA PHE A 334 19.16 11.62 -7.98
C PHE A 334 19.11 10.68 -9.19
N GLN A 335 20.26 10.16 -9.64
CA GLN A 335 20.30 9.18 -10.73
C GLN A 335 19.53 7.90 -10.39
N GLN A 336 19.66 7.40 -9.16
CA GLN A 336 18.92 6.22 -8.70
C GLN A 336 17.41 6.46 -8.70
N LEU A 337 16.96 7.61 -8.18
CA LEU A 337 15.54 7.99 -8.18
C LEU A 337 15.01 8.19 -9.60
N SER A 338 15.79 8.81 -10.49
CA SER A 338 15.41 8.96 -11.90
C SER A 338 15.17 7.61 -12.55
N ARG A 339 16.07 6.64 -12.37
CA ARG A 339 15.88 5.26 -12.88
C ARG A 339 14.64 4.58 -12.29
N GLN A 340 14.34 4.82 -11.02
CA GLN A 340 13.11 4.28 -10.40
C GLN A 340 11.86 4.88 -11.03
N VAL A 341 11.85 6.18 -11.32
CA VAL A 341 10.76 6.86 -12.00
C VAL A 341 10.57 6.32 -13.41
N ASP A 342 11.66 6.14 -14.17
CA ASP A 342 11.59 5.60 -15.53
C ASP A 342 11.05 4.16 -15.54
N ASN A 343 11.53 3.31 -14.63
CA ASN A 343 11.02 1.95 -14.47
C ASN A 343 9.53 1.93 -14.06
N ALA A 344 9.10 2.85 -13.20
CA ALA A 344 7.71 2.97 -12.80
C ALA A 344 6.82 3.44 -13.97
N ARG A 345 7.30 4.39 -14.78
CA ARG A 345 6.63 4.84 -16.00
C ARG A 345 6.47 3.71 -17.02
N GLU A 346 7.53 2.95 -17.27
CA GLU A 346 7.47 1.83 -18.21
C GLU A 346 6.51 0.73 -17.72
N ARG A 347 6.50 0.43 -16.42
CA ARG A 347 5.51 -0.50 -15.83
C ARG A 347 4.08 0.02 -15.97
N LEU A 348 3.86 1.30 -15.77
CA LEU A 348 2.55 1.93 -15.94
C LEU A 348 2.08 1.79 -17.39
N GLU A 349 2.93 2.12 -18.36
CA GLU A 349 2.61 2.00 -19.78
C GLU A 349 2.30 0.56 -20.20
N ARG A 350 3.12 -0.42 -19.77
CA ARG A 350 2.85 -1.85 -20.04
C ARG A 350 1.52 -2.31 -19.45
N THR A 351 1.20 -1.87 -18.23
CA THR A 351 -0.06 -2.21 -17.56
C THR A 351 -1.25 -1.54 -18.24
N GLN A 352 -1.10 -0.30 -18.68
CA GLN A 352 -2.13 0.41 -19.43
C GLN A 352 -2.41 -0.27 -20.78
N ARG A 353 -1.37 -0.65 -21.55
CA ARG A 353 -1.52 -1.38 -22.82
C ARG A 353 -2.25 -2.71 -22.64
N THR A 354 -1.83 -3.52 -21.66
CA THR A 354 -2.52 -4.80 -21.39
C THR A 354 -3.96 -4.60 -20.91
N ALA A 355 -4.25 -3.52 -20.17
CA ALA A 355 -5.61 -3.20 -19.78
C ALA A 355 -6.48 -2.75 -20.97
N THR A 356 -5.93 -1.96 -21.91
CA THR A 356 -6.65 -1.55 -23.12
C THR A 356 -6.90 -2.74 -24.04
N GLU A 357 -5.90 -3.58 -24.29
CA GLU A 357 -6.06 -4.80 -25.09
C GLU A 357 -7.12 -5.73 -24.52
N LYS A 358 -7.13 -5.95 -23.19
CA LYS A 358 -8.18 -6.75 -22.54
C LYS A 358 -9.57 -6.12 -22.66
N ARG A 359 -9.68 -4.79 -22.52
CA ARG A 359 -10.96 -4.09 -22.68
C ARG A 359 -11.50 -4.20 -24.09
N GLU A 360 -10.63 -4.10 -25.10
CA GLU A 360 -11.00 -4.26 -26.51
C GLU A 360 -11.39 -5.70 -26.83
N ALA A 361 -10.64 -6.69 -26.34
CA ALA A 361 -10.99 -8.10 -26.49
C ALA A 361 -12.36 -8.44 -25.88
N ILE A 362 -12.61 -7.98 -24.64
CA ILE A 362 -13.90 -8.17 -23.97
C ILE A 362 -15.03 -7.45 -24.73
N ARG A 363 -14.78 -6.24 -25.26
CA ARG A 363 -15.76 -5.50 -26.07
C ARG A 363 -16.09 -6.25 -27.36
N ALA A 364 -15.08 -6.79 -28.05
CA ALA A 364 -15.26 -7.59 -29.26
C ALA A 364 -16.06 -8.86 -28.98
N GLN A 365 -15.74 -9.57 -27.88
CA GLN A 365 -16.47 -10.76 -27.46
C GLN A 365 -17.94 -10.45 -27.11
N MET A 366 -18.20 -9.35 -26.40
CA MET A 366 -19.57 -8.87 -26.13
C MET A 366 -20.33 -8.46 -27.39
N ALA A 367 -19.65 -7.94 -28.41
CA ALA A 367 -20.27 -7.63 -29.70
C ALA A 367 -20.63 -8.91 -30.46
N ALA A 368 -19.73 -9.91 -30.48
CA ALA A 368 -19.99 -11.22 -31.06
C ALA A 368 -21.19 -11.91 -30.41
N PHE A 369 -21.23 -11.98 -29.06
CA PHE A 369 -22.37 -12.57 -28.35
C PHE A 369 -23.68 -11.82 -28.61
N ARG A 370 -23.64 -10.49 -28.75
CA ARG A 370 -24.83 -9.72 -29.12
C ARG A 370 -25.33 -10.08 -30.52
N SER A 371 -24.43 -10.18 -31.49
CA SER A 371 -24.78 -10.59 -32.86
C SER A 371 -25.34 -12.01 -32.90
N GLU A 372 -24.73 -12.97 -32.18
CA GLU A 372 -25.24 -14.34 -32.09
C GLU A 372 -26.61 -14.38 -31.43
N HIS A 373 -26.81 -13.64 -30.34
CA HIS A 373 -28.10 -13.58 -29.66
C HIS A 373 -29.18 -12.95 -30.54
N GLU A 374 -28.84 -11.96 -31.35
CA GLU A 374 -29.75 -11.34 -32.30
C GLU A 374 -30.20 -12.34 -33.38
N VAL A 375 -29.27 -13.10 -33.97
CA VAL A 375 -29.58 -14.17 -34.95
C VAL A 375 -30.44 -15.27 -34.32
N ILE A 376 -30.10 -15.73 -33.11
CA ILE A 376 -30.89 -16.75 -32.41
C ILE A 376 -32.29 -16.20 -32.06
N SER A 377 -32.39 -14.93 -31.70
CA SER A 377 -33.66 -14.28 -31.42
C SER A 377 -34.54 -14.24 -32.67
N THR A 378 -33.98 -13.82 -33.82
CA THR A 378 -34.72 -13.80 -35.09
C THR A 378 -35.17 -15.20 -35.50
N GLU A 379 -34.29 -16.20 -35.44
CA GLU A 379 -34.65 -17.60 -35.72
C GLU A 379 -35.77 -18.11 -34.80
N ARG A 380 -35.73 -17.78 -33.51
CA ARG A 380 -36.79 -18.15 -32.55
C ARG A 380 -38.12 -17.49 -32.89
N THR A 381 -38.11 -16.24 -33.36
CA THR A 381 -39.33 -15.56 -33.78
C THR A 381 -39.90 -16.17 -35.06
N GLU A 382 -39.05 -16.54 -36.03
CA GLU A 382 -39.48 -17.20 -37.27
C GLU A 382 -40.04 -18.59 -37.01
N ARG A 383 -39.35 -19.43 -36.22
CA ARG A 383 -39.86 -20.75 -35.83
C ARG A 383 -41.17 -20.67 -35.05
N ARG A 384 -41.35 -19.63 -34.23
CA ARG A 384 -42.63 -19.40 -33.54
C ARG A 384 -43.76 -19.12 -34.53
N LYS A 385 -43.54 -18.22 -35.49
CA LYS A 385 -44.52 -17.93 -36.56
C LYS A 385 -44.84 -19.18 -37.38
N GLU A 386 -43.84 -19.99 -37.71
CA GLU A 386 -44.03 -21.24 -38.45
C GLU A 386 -44.86 -22.25 -37.64
N TYR A 387 -44.58 -22.38 -36.34
CA TYR A 387 -45.34 -23.23 -35.44
C TYR A 387 -46.79 -22.77 -35.28
N GLU A 388 -47.02 -21.47 -35.09
CA GLU A 388 -48.37 -20.88 -35.05
C GLU A 388 -49.14 -21.18 -36.35
N GLY A 389 -48.51 -21.00 -37.52
CA GLY A 389 -49.12 -21.34 -38.80
C GLY A 389 -49.34 -22.84 -39.03
N LYS A 390 -48.55 -23.73 -38.39
CA LYS A 390 -48.82 -25.18 -38.37
C LYS A 390 -50.00 -25.52 -37.47
N LEU A 391 -50.09 -24.88 -36.30
CA LEU A 391 -51.18 -25.07 -35.35
C LEU A 391 -52.53 -24.66 -35.95
N GLU A 392 -52.57 -23.53 -36.65
CA GLU A 392 -53.78 -23.03 -37.31
C GLU A 392 -54.23 -23.95 -38.45
N ARG A 393 -53.29 -24.46 -39.24
CA ARG A 393 -53.58 -25.50 -40.26
C ARG A 393 -54.10 -26.80 -39.64
N ASN A 394 -53.52 -27.23 -38.52
CA ASN A 394 -53.96 -28.44 -37.83
C ASN A 394 -55.37 -28.27 -37.27
N SER A 395 -55.67 -27.13 -36.64
CA SER A 395 -57.03 -26.80 -36.18
C SER A 395 -58.05 -26.81 -37.32
N LYS A 396 -57.68 -26.33 -38.51
CA LYS A 396 -58.56 -26.34 -39.68
C LYS A 396 -58.80 -27.76 -40.20
N LEU A 397 -57.73 -28.57 -40.31
CA LEU A 397 -57.84 -29.98 -40.69
C LEU A 397 -58.69 -30.79 -39.72
N GLU A 398 -58.56 -30.56 -38.42
CA GLU A 398 -59.41 -31.19 -37.40
C GLU A 398 -60.89 -30.81 -37.58
N GLN A 399 -61.17 -29.54 -37.92
CA GLN A 399 -62.53 -29.09 -38.18
C GLN A 399 -63.11 -29.72 -39.45
N ASP A 400 -62.34 -29.71 -40.55
CA ASP A 400 -62.73 -30.33 -41.82
C ASP A 400 -62.97 -31.84 -41.65
N THR A 401 -62.13 -32.52 -40.85
CA THR A 401 -62.28 -33.95 -40.55
C THR A 401 -63.58 -34.22 -39.79
N ARG A 402 -63.92 -33.40 -38.78
CA ARG A 402 -65.20 -33.53 -38.05
C ARG A 402 -66.41 -33.28 -38.95
N GLU A 403 -66.32 -32.32 -39.87
CA GLU A 403 -67.40 -32.06 -40.84
C GLU A 403 -67.60 -33.26 -41.78
N LEU A 404 -66.51 -33.84 -42.28
CA LEU A 404 -66.53 -35.06 -43.09
C LEU A 404 -67.07 -36.28 -42.32
N GLU A 405 -66.68 -36.47 -41.06
CA GLU A 405 -67.20 -37.52 -40.19
C GLU A 405 -68.72 -37.38 -40.00
N LEU A 406 -69.19 -36.16 -39.72
CA LEU A 406 -70.63 -35.88 -39.58
C LEU A 406 -71.40 -36.15 -40.88
N SER A 407 -70.85 -35.76 -42.03
CA SER A 407 -71.44 -36.04 -43.34
C SER A 407 -71.53 -37.54 -43.62
N HIS A 408 -70.44 -38.28 -43.39
CA HIS A 408 -70.44 -39.73 -43.53
C HIS A 408 -71.44 -40.39 -42.58
N GLU A 409 -71.53 -39.94 -41.33
CA GLU A 409 -72.49 -40.48 -40.37
C GLU A 409 -73.93 -40.25 -40.83
N GLN A 410 -74.24 -39.07 -41.40
CA GLN A 410 -75.55 -38.79 -42.00
C GLN A 410 -75.84 -39.70 -43.22
N GLU A 411 -74.87 -39.88 -44.12
CA GLU A 411 -75.01 -40.77 -45.28
C GLU A 411 -75.19 -42.24 -44.86
N MET A 412 -74.41 -42.72 -43.89
CA MET A 412 -74.51 -44.06 -43.35
C MET A 412 -75.88 -44.28 -42.70
N ASN A 413 -76.37 -43.32 -41.93
CA ASN A 413 -77.71 -43.38 -41.33
C ASN A 413 -78.82 -43.38 -42.41
N ALA A 414 -78.66 -42.60 -43.49
CA ALA A 414 -79.59 -42.59 -44.62
C ALA A 414 -79.59 -43.94 -45.35
N LEU A 415 -78.41 -44.48 -45.65
CA LEU A 415 -78.25 -45.81 -46.26
C LEU A 415 -78.86 -46.90 -45.37
N GLN A 416 -78.62 -46.85 -44.07
CA GLN A 416 -79.18 -47.80 -43.11
C GLN A 416 -80.70 -47.70 -43.02
N SER A 417 -81.26 -46.49 -43.07
CA SER A 417 -82.72 -46.30 -43.17
C SER A 417 -83.29 -46.90 -44.46
N THR A 418 -82.61 -46.71 -45.60
CA THR A 418 -83.04 -47.32 -46.87
C THR A 418 -82.90 -48.84 -46.86
N TRP A 419 -81.87 -49.36 -46.19
CA TRP A 419 -81.65 -50.80 -46.01
C TRP A 419 -82.78 -51.42 -45.19
N VAL A 420 -83.14 -50.83 -44.05
CA VAL A 420 -84.28 -51.27 -43.23
C VAL A 420 -85.58 -51.25 -44.04
N THR A 421 -85.81 -50.20 -44.84
CA THR A 421 -87.00 -50.11 -45.71
C THR A 421 -87.01 -51.22 -46.77
N LEU A 422 -85.85 -51.55 -47.34
CA LEU A 422 -85.70 -52.65 -48.30
C LEU A 422 -85.87 -54.02 -47.63
N GLU A 423 -85.38 -54.21 -46.41
CA GLU A 423 -85.61 -55.42 -45.62
C GLU A 423 -87.09 -55.63 -45.31
N GLU A 424 -87.81 -54.58 -44.90
CA GLU A 424 -89.27 -54.63 -44.70
C GLU A 424 -90.00 -54.99 -46.01
N GLN A 425 -89.56 -54.44 -47.15
CA GLN A 425 -90.12 -54.81 -48.47
C GLN A 425 -89.80 -56.27 -48.85
N ILE A 426 -88.60 -56.76 -48.56
CA ILE A 426 -88.20 -58.15 -48.80
C ILE A 426 -89.00 -59.09 -47.88
N GLU A 427 -89.24 -58.73 -46.62
CA GLU A 427 -90.04 -59.50 -45.67
C GLU A 427 -91.52 -59.60 -46.12
N ILE A 428 -92.06 -58.52 -46.68
CA ILE A 428 -93.39 -58.50 -47.33
C ILE A 428 -93.41 -59.37 -48.60
N ILE A 429 -92.33 -59.40 -49.39
CA ILE A 429 -92.23 -60.25 -50.59
C ILE A 429 -92.05 -61.73 -50.22
N CYS A 430 -91.25 -62.03 -49.19
CA CYS A 430 -91.03 -63.38 -48.68
C CYS A 430 -92.24 -63.99 -47.96
N THR A 431 -93.18 -63.17 -47.47
CA THR A 431 -94.47 -63.66 -46.94
C THR A 431 -95.48 -64.06 -48.03
N ILE A 432 -95.23 -63.72 -49.30
CA ILE A 432 -96.11 -64.04 -50.45
C ILE A 432 -95.55 -65.20 -51.32
N HIS A 433 -94.29 -65.61 -51.15
CA HIS A 433 -93.68 -66.74 -51.89
C HIS A 433 -92.58 -67.48 -51.09
N PRO A 434 -92.70 -68.79 -50.81
CA PRO A 434 -91.65 -69.56 -50.17
C PRO A 434 -90.67 -70.14 -51.20
N LEU A 435 -89.40 -69.71 -51.19
CA LEU A 435 -88.33 -70.42 -51.90
C LEU A 435 -87.04 -70.55 -51.05
N THR A 436 -86.81 -71.80 -50.69
CA THR A 436 -85.57 -72.57 -50.45
C THR A 436 -84.18 -71.93 -50.58
N LYS A 437 -83.40 -72.10 -49.49
CA LYS A 437 -81.96 -72.49 -49.33
C LYS A 437 -80.93 -72.04 -50.37
N TYR A 438 -79.85 -71.40 -49.91
CA TYR A 438 -78.46 -71.85 -50.21
C TYR A 438 -77.46 -71.41 -49.12
N ASN A 439 -76.83 -72.40 -48.49
CA ASN A 439 -75.60 -72.28 -47.71
C ASN A 439 -74.42 -72.00 -48.65
N HIS A 440 -73.49 -71.13 -48.26
CA HIS A 440 -72.05 -71.40 -48.30
C HIS A 440 -71.27 -70.25 -47.65
N VAL A 441 -70.60 -70.57 -46.52
CA VAL A 441 -69.43 -69.85 -45.99
C VAL A 441 -68.24 -70.78 -46.23
N PRO A 442 -67.08 -70.26 -46.64
CA PRO A 442 -65.92 -70.45 -45.79
C PRO A 442 -65.01 -69.21 -45.66
N THR A 443 -64.60 -69.08 -44.41
CA THR A 443 -63.51 -68.36 -43.74
C THR A 443 -62.12 -68.28 -44.42
N HIS A 444 -61.39 -67.25 -43.99
CA HIS A 444 -59.92 -67.12 -43.77
C HIS A 444 -59.07 -66.40 -44.82
N CYS A 445 -58.44 -65.30 -44.38
CA CYS A 445 -57.02 -65.05 -44.65
C CYS A 445 -56.37 -64.24 -43.50
N LYS A 446 -55.50 -64.90 -42.72
CA LYS A 446 -54.42 -64.29 -41.94
C LYS A 446 -53.15 -64.43 -42.79
N CYS A 447 -52.40 -63.36 -43.02
CA CYS A 447 -51.02 -63.43 -43.50
C CYS A 447 -50.09 -62.48 -42.72
N TYR A 448 -49.33 -63.12 -41.82
CA TYR A 448 -47.93 -62.97 -41.42
C TYR A 448 -47.20 -61.61 -41.37
N PRO A 449 -46.35 -61.40 -40.33
CA PRO A 449 -45.34 -60.34 -40.27
C PRO A 449 -44.09 -60.74 -41.07
N VAL A 450 -43.47 -59.76 -41.74
CA VAL A 450 -42.17 -59.92 -42.42
C VAL A 450 -41.12 -59.10 -41.68
N ASN A 451 -40.17 -59.82 -41.08
CA ASN A 451 -38.83 -59.31 -40.81
C ASN A 451 -38.16 -58.97 -42.14
N ASN A 452 -37.53 -57.80 -42.29
CA ASN A 452 -36.08 -57.77 -42.49
C ASN A 452 -35.49 -56.35 -42.42
N THR A 453 -34.37 -56.31 -41.70
CA THR A 453 -33.13 -55.56 -41.94
C THR A 453 -33.08 -54.59 -43.13
N ALA A 454 -32.58 -53.37 -42.86
CA ALA A 454 -31.53 -52.73 -43.65
C ALA A 454 -31.09 -51.39 -43.01
N THR A 455 -29.86 -51.41 -42.48
CA THR A 455 -28.79 -50.42 -42.71
C THR A 455 -29.11 -48.91 -42.62
N GLY A 456 -28.38 -48.21 -41.74
CA GLY A 456 -28.34 -46.75 -41.81
C GLY A 456 -27.55 -46.03 -40.73
N GLN A 457 -26.23 -46.22 -40.74
CA GLN A 457 -25.20 -45.25 -40.34
C GLN A 457 -25.05 -44.83 -38.86
N ALA A 458 -23.80 -45.00 -38.43
CA ALA A 458 -23.23 -44.62 -37.16
C ALA A 458 -22.99 -43.11 -37.03
N SER A 459 -22.96 -42.64 -35.78
CA SER A 459 -22.14 -41.50 -35.36
C SER A 459 -21.35 -41.91 -34.10
N PRO A 460 -20.01 -41.77 -34.07
CA PRO A 460 -19.17 -42.34 -33.01
C PRO A 460 -18.90 -41.31 -31.90
N ALA A 461 -19.31 -41.64 -30.67
CA ALA A 461 -18.94 -40.90 -29.47
C ALA A 461 -18.51 -41.88 -28.36
N LEU A 462 -17.42 -42.60 -28.59
CA LEU A 462 -16.72 -43.30 -27.51
C LEU A 462 -15.28 -43.64 -27.89
N ASP A 463 -14.44 -42.61 -28.07
CA ASP A 463 -13.00 -42.82 -28.01
C ASP A 463 -12.32 -41.51 -27.66
N LEU A 464 -11.98 -41.32 -26.37
CA LEU A 464 -10.96 -40.38 -25.87
C LEU A 464 -10.78 -40.59 -24.35
N TRP A 465 -10.45 -41.81 -23.93
CA TRP A 465 -10.03 -42.12 -22.55
C TRP A 465 -8.66 -42.79 -22.46
N LYS A 466 -7.73 -42.40 -23.35
CA LYS A 466 -6.30 -42.77 -23.24
C LYS A 466 -5.39 -41.68 -23.82
N ARG A 467 -5.18 -40.58 -23.09
CA ARG A 467 -3.97 -39.72 -23.10
C ARG A 467 -4.16 -38.45 -22.26
N ARG A 468 -3.96 -38.55 -20.93
CA ARG A 468 -3.59 -37.39 -20.07
C ARG A 468 -3.04 -37.87 -18.72
N ARG A 469 -1.98 -38.68 -18.76
CA ARG A 469 -1.16 -38.98 -17.57
C ARG A 469 -0.08 -37.91 -17.45
N CYS A 470 -0.44 -36.70 -16.97
CA CYS A 470 0.52 -35.69 -16.46
C CYS A 470 -0.06 -34.70 -15.43
N GLY A 471 -1.38 -34.62 -15.20
CA GLY A 471 -1.96 -33.66 -14.23
C GLY A 471 -2.14 -34.16 -12.79
N GLY A 472 -2.08 -35.47 -12.55
CA GLY A 472 -2.47 -36.07 -11.26
C GLY A 472 -1.44 -36.00 -10.14
N ARG A 473 -0.13 -35.88 -10.44
CA ARG A 473 0.91 -35.84 -9.39
C ARG A 473 0.95 -34.51 -8.64
N ILE A 474 0.67 -33.41 -9.34
CA ILE A 474 0.71 -32.06 -8.78
C ILE A 474 -0.40 -31.88 -7.74
N ILE A 475 -1.63 -32.28 -8.06
CA ILE A 475 -2.78 -32.19 -7.15
C ILE A 475 -2.57 -33.07 -5.89
N HIS A 476 -1.95 -34.25 -6.04
CA HIS A 476 -1.67 -35.15 -4.91
C HIS A 476 -0.62 -34.60 -3.93
N LEU A 477 0.43 -33.94 -4.45
CA LEU A 477 1.48 -33.30 -3.63
C LEU A 477 0.94 -32.12 -2.82
N TYR A 478 0.08 -31.29 -3.40
CA TYR A 478 -0.57 -30.18 -2.69
C TYR A 478 -1.61 -30.66 -1.66
N ALA A 479 -2.32 -31.75 -1.94
CA ALA A 479 -3.25 -32.36 -1.00
C ALA A 479 -2.53 -33.00 0.21
N GLU A 480 -1.38 -33.64 0.01
CA GLU A 480 -0.54 -34.15 1.10
C GLU A 480 0.07 -33.04 1.95
N ALA A 481 0.53 -31.95 1.34
CA ALA A 481 0.99 -30.76 2.06
C ALA A 481 -0.14 -30.14 2.91
N PHE A 482 -1.37 -30.11 2.39
CA PHE A 482 -2.57 -29.66 3.10
C PHE A 482 -2.95 -30.57 4.27
N ALA A 483 -2.94 -31.90 4.08
CA ALA A 483 -3.20 -32.85 5.15
C ALA A 483 -2.16 -32.76 6.29
N ARG A 484 -0.88 -32.64 5.95
CA ARG A 484 0.22 -32.48 6.92
C ARG A 484 0.17 -31.13 7.66
N PHE A 485 -0.29 -30.06 7.01
CA PHE A 485 -0.46 -28.75 7.64
C PHE A 485 -1.71 -28.70 8.55
N LYS A 486 -2.81 -29.35 8.16
CA LYS A 486 -4.00 -29.44 9.04
C LYS A 486 -3.68 -30.16 10.36
N ALA A 487 -2.75 -31.11 10.34
CA ALA A 487 -2.20 -31.73 11.55
C ALA A 487 -1.35 -30.75 12.41
N LEU A 488 -0.68 -29.76 11.79
CA LEU A 488 0.12 -28.73 12.48
C LEU A 488 -0.75 -27.75 13.28
N ALA A 489 -1.89 -27.32 12.71
CA ALA A 489 -2.84 -26.42 13.39
C ALA A 489 -3.39 -27.02 14.70
N HIS A 490 -3.34 -28.35 14.86
CA HIS A 490 -3.73 -29.04 16.08
C HIS A 490 -2.58 -29.25 17.09
N GLN A 491 -1.32 -29.01 16.71
CA GLN A 491 -0.15 -29.44 17.50
C GLN A 491 0.83 -28.29 17.87
N THR A 492 0.74 -27.12 17.23
CA THR A 492 1.55 -25.94 17.55
C THR A 492 0.66 -24.72 17.77
N GLN A 493 0.65 -24.17 18.99
CA GLN A 493 -0.15 -22.99 19.35
C GLN A 493 0.17 -21.80 18.41
N GLY A 494 -0.85 -21.31 17.69
CA GLY A 494 -0.83 -20.02 17.00
C GLY A 494 -0.50 -20.01 15.50
N PHE A 495 0.10 -21.08 14.94
CA PHE A 495 0.33 -21.18 13.50
C PHE A 495 -0.96 -21.53 12.74
N TRP A 496 -1.18 -20.88 11.59
CA TRP A 496 -2.22 -21.28 10.65
C TRP A 496 -1.77 -21.05 9.21
N ALA A 497 -2.35 -21.79 8.26
CA ALA A 497 -2.15 -21.60 6.83
C ALA A 497 -3.35 -22.17 6.07
N LYS A 498 -3.72 -21.50 4.98
CA LYS A 498 -4.87 -21.86 4.14
C LYS A 498 -4.61 -21.44 2.69
N PRO A 499 -5.06 -22.22 1.69
CA PRO A 499 -5.06 -21.77 0.30
C PRO A 499 -5.98 -20.55 0.13
N MET A 500 -5.55 -19.59 -0.69
CA MET A 500 -6.34 -18.40 -1.00
C MET A 500 -7.50 -18.74 -1.92
N LYS A 501 -8.61 -17.98 -1.81
CA LYS A 501 -9.75 -18.10 -2.72
C LYS A 501 -9.55 -17.19 -3.94
N GLY A 502 -9.79 -17.73 -5.13
CA GLY A 502 -9.89 -16.97 -6.38
C GLY A 502 -11.16 -16.10 -6.40
N ALA A 503 -11.26 -15.21 -7.39
CA ALA A 503 -12.40 -14.31 -7.57
C ALA A 503 -13.73 -15.05 -7.86
N ASP A 504 -13.63 -16.29 -8.35
CA ASP A 504 -14.71 -17.23 -8.62
C ASP A 504 -15.07 -18.10 -7.40
N GLY A 505 -14.42 -17.89 -6.26
CA GLY A 505 -14.61 -18.67 -5.04
C GLY A 505 -13.87 -20.01 -5.01
N THR A 506 -13.14 -20.38 -6.07
CA THR A 506 -12.35 -21.61 -6.12
C THR A 506 -11.09 -21.49 -5.26
N LEU A 507 -10.59 -22.60 -4.70
CA LEU A 507 -9.36 -22.60 -3.91
C LEU A 507 -8.14 -22.61 -4.83
N ASN A 508 -7.28 -21.61 -4.71
CA ASN A 508 -6.00 -21.57 -5.38
C ASN A 508 -4.96 -22.34 -4.54
N LEU A 509 -4.72 -23.60 -4.90
CA LEU A 509 -3.77 -24.47 -4.22
C LEU A 509 -2.29 -24.06 -4.40
N LEU A 510 -2.00 -23.12 -5.30
CA LEU A 510 -0.64 -22.60 -5.54
C LEU A 510 -0.32 -21.36 -4.69
N VAL A 511 -1.31 -20.73 -4.06
CA VAL A 511 -1.08 -19.50 -3.27
C VAL A 511 -1.78 -19.60 -1.93
N TRP A 512 -1.00 -19.57 -0.87
CA TRP A 512 -1.47 -19.77 0.49
C TRP A 512 -1.22 -18.54 1.34
N GLU A 513 -2.12 -18.29 2.29
CA GLU A 513 -1.94 -17.32 3.35
C GLU A 513 -1.64 -18.08 4.64
N ALA A 514 -0.56 -17.72 5.34
CA ALA A 514 -0.15 -18.27 6.62
C ALA A 514 0.00 -17.17 7.68
N GLY A 515 -0.21 -17.53 8.94
CA GLY A 515 0.07 -16.69 10.10
C GLY A 515 1.21 -17.27 10.91
N ILE A 516 2.27 -16.47 11.08
CA ILE A 516 3.45 -16.81 11.86
C ILE A 516 3.34 -16.13 13.23
N PRO A 517 3.10 -16.85 14.33
CA PRO A 517 3.12 -16.24 15.66
C PRO A 517 4.54 -15.84 16.05
N GLY A 518 4.70 -14.74 16.78
CA GLY A 518 5.96 -14.41 17.41
C GLY A 518 6.36 -15.42 18.48
N LYS A 519 7.67 -15.60 18.68
CA LYS A 519 8.20 -16.51 19.69
C LYS A 519 8.07 -15.87 21.08
N ALA A 520 7.69 -16.67 22.08
CA ALA A 520 7.63 -16.20 23.47
C ALA A 520 9.03 -15.76 23.96
N GLY A 521 9.09 -14.67 24.72
CA GLY A 521 10.32 -14.04 25.18
C GLY A 521 11.10 -13.28 24.11
N SER A 522 10.49 -13.00 22.94
CA SER A 522 11.09 -12.19 21.88
C SER A 522 10.34 -10.88 21.70
N ALA A 523 10.99 -9.90 21.08
CA ALA A 523 10.33 -8.64 20.68
C ALA A 523 9.08 -8.86 19.81
N TRP A 524 9.00 -10.00 19.10
CA TRP A 524 7.89 -10.34 18.23
C TRP A 524 6.71 -10.99 18.96
N GLU A 525 6.84 -11.28 20.26
CA GLU A 525 5.82 -11.94 21.08
C GLU A 525 4.46 -11.22 20.98
N HIS A 526 3.38 -11.99 21.14
CA HIS A 526 1.98 -11.54 21.01
C HIS A 526 1.54 -11.10 19.61
N GLY A 527 2.45 -10.96 18.64
CA GLY A 527 2.13 -10.70 17.24
C GLY A 527 1.86 -11.96 16.42
N VAL A 528 1.01 -11.84 15.40
CA VAL A 528 0.83 -12.84 14.34
C VAL A 528 1.06 -12.18 12.99
N TYR A 529 2.08 -12.63 12.28
CA TYR A 529 2.57 -12.00 11.05
C TYR A 529 2.08 -12.76 9.82
N LYS A 530 1.34 -12.07 8.94
CA LYS A 530 0.80 -12.65 7.70
C LYS A 530 1.90 -12.89 6.67
N LEU A 531 2.00 -14.13 6.22
CA LEU A 531 2.93 -14.60 5.20
C LEU A 531 2.15 -15.17 4.02
N ASN A 532 2.37 -14.62 2.83
CA ASN A 532 1.89 -15.21 1.59
C ASN A 532 2.94 -16.20 1.07
N VAL A 533 2.52 -17.43 0.77
CA VAL A 533 3.35 -18.53 0.27
C VAL A 533 2.87 -18.89 -1.14
N ALA A 534 3.67 -18.55 -2.15
CA ALA A 534 3.36 -18.84 -3.55
C ALA A 534 4.23 -20.00 -4.05
N PHE A 535 3.60 -21.13 -4.35
CA PHE A 535 4.24 -22.31 -4.91
C PHE A 535 4.35 -22.17 -6.43
N PRO A 536 5.56 -22.33 -7.01
CA PRO A 536 5.72 -22.33 -8.45
C PRO A 536 5.21 -23.65 -9.07
N GLU A 537 5.00 -23.68 -10.39
CA GLU A 537 4.48 -24.87 -11.08
C GLU A 537 5.41 -26.09 -10.98
N ASP A 538 6.70 -25.85 -10.81
CA ASP A 538 7.77 -26.82 -10.64
C ASP A 538 8.07 -27.14 -9.16
N TYR A 539 7.22 -26.75 -8.22
CA TYR A 539 7.27 -27.26 -6.84
C TYR A 539 7.02 -28.79 -6.81
N PRO A 540 7.76 -29.59 -6.01
CA PRO A 540 8.76 -29.20 -5.01
C PRO A 540 10.21 -29.12 -5.53
N SER A 541 10.46 -29.22 -6.84
CA SER A 541 11.81 -29.06 -7.39
C SER A 541 12.35 -27.66 -7.12
N LYS A 542 11.50 -26.63 -7.21
CA LYS A 542 11.80 -25.25 -6.81
C LYS A 542 11.12 -24.83 -5.50
N PRO A 543 11.74 -23.93 -4.71
CA PRO A 543 11.16 -23.45 -3.46
C PRO A 543 9.92 -22.59 -3.69
N PRO A 544 8.98 -22.53 -2.72
CA PRO A 544 7.93 -21.53 -2.72
C PRO A 544 8.48 -20.14 -2.39
N LYS A 545 7.86 -19.10 -2.93
CA LYS A 545 8.19 -17.71 -2.59
C LYS A 545 7.36 -17.28 -1.38
N CYS A 546 8.05 -16.90 -0.30
CA CYS A 546 7.42 -16.43 0.93
C CYS A 546 7.52 -14.91 1.06
N LYS A 547 6.41 -14.24 1.36
CA LYS A 547 6.31 -12.78 1.38
C LYS A 547 5.42 -12.28 2.50
N PHE A 548 5.94 -11.46 3.41
CA PHE A 548 5.15 -10.77 4.42
C PHE A 548 4.25 -9.71 3.79
N THR A 549 3.00 -9.64 4.25
CA THR A 549 2.02 -8.64 3.80
C THR A 549 1.23 -8.10 5.01
N PRO A 550 1.50 -6.86 5.48
CA PRO A 550 2.45 -5.89 4.93
C PRO A 550 3.93 -6.31 5.11
N PRO A 551 4.88 -5.69 4.36
CA PRO A 551 6.32 -5.92 4.55
C PRO A 551 6.75 -5.61 5.99
N LEU A 552 7.61 -6.46 6.56
CA LEU A 552 8.17 -6.26 7.89
C LEU A 552 9.50 -5.49 7.83
N PHE A 553 9.76 -4.66 8.85
CA PHE A 553 11.05 -4.03 9.05
C PHE A 553 12.00 -5.05 9.72
N HIS A 554 12.78 -5.77 8.93
CA HIS A 554 13.61 -6.89 9.40
C HIS A 554 14.86 -7.07 8.54
N PRO A 555 16.06 -7.38 9.11
CA PRO A 555 17.31 -7.49 8.36
C PRO A 555 17.25 -8.43 7.15
N ASN A 556 16.50 -9.54 7.24
CA ASN A 556 16.37 -10.54 6.17
C ASN A 556 15.02 -10.53 5.44
N VAL A 557 14.28 -9.42 5.50
CA VAL A 557 13.07 -9.21 4.71
C VAL A 557 13.32 -8.07 3.73
N TYR A 558 13.15 -8.32 2.44
CA TYR A 558 13.28 -7.28 1.43
C TYR A 558 12.19 -6.22 1.61
N PRO A 559 12.38 -4.97 1.13
CA PRO A 559 11.33 -3.94 1.14
C PRO A 559 10.03 -4.37 0.44
N SER A 560 10.11 -5.35 -0.47
CA SER A 560 8.93 -5.97 -1.09
C SER A 560 8.08 -6.77 -0.09
N GLY A 561 8.66 -7.21 1.02
CA GLY A 561 8.12 -8.21 1.96
C GLY A 561 8.68 -9.61 1.72
N THR A 562 9.45 -9.85 0.66
CA THR A 562 10.01 -11.18 0.35
C THR A 562 10.99 -11.61 1.43
N VAL A 563 10.88 -12.84 1.92
CA VAL A 563 11.77 -13.39 2.94
C VAL A 563 13.06 -13.91 2.28
N CYS A 564 14.22 -13.53 2.82
CA CYS A 564 15.50 -14.10 2.47
C CYS A 564 15.87 -15.17 3.49
N LEU A 565 15.74 -16.44 3.12
CA LEU A 565 16.07 -17.58 3.97
C LEU A 565 16.71 -18.67 3.10
N SER A 566 17.79 -19.30 3.57
CA SER A 566 18.56 -20.27 2.77
C SER A 566 17.73 -21.46 2.30
N ILE A 567 16.79 -21.93 3.13
CA ILE A 567 15.85 -23.01 2.77
C ILE A 567 14.74 -22.57 1.80
N LEU A 568 14.75 -21.33 1.31
CA LEU A 568 13.85 -20.83 0.27
C LEU A 568 14.62 -20.44 -1.00
N ASP A 569 15.90 -20.76 -1.06
CA ASP A 569 16.81 -20.44 -2.16
C ASP A 569 17.29 -21.74 -2.83
N GLU A 570 17.07 -21.83 -4.14
CA GLU A 570 17.36 -23.00 -4.98
C GLU A 570 18.85 -23.35 -4.98
N GLU A 571 19.73 -22.36 -4.92
CA GLU A 571 21.19 -22.56 -4.99
C GLU A 571 21.83 -22.80 -3.63
N LYS A 572 21.15 -22.45 -2.53
CA LYS A 572 21.71 -22.52 -1.17
C LYS A 572 21.24 -23.74 -0.40
N GLY A 573 19.95 -23.81 -0.09
CA GLY A 573 19.44 -24.71 0.95
C GLY A 573 18.14 -25.40 0.62
N TRP A 574 17.49 -25.08 -0.50
CA TRP A 574 16.26 -25.75 -0.90
C TRP A 574 16.50 -27.23 -1.19
N LYS A 575 15.61 -28.08 -0.69
CA LYS A 575 15.51 -29.49 -1.05
C LYS A 575 14.03 -29.84 -1.21
N PRO A 576 13.64 -30.67 -2.20
CA PRO A 576 12.24 -31.06 -2.39
C PRO A 576 11.58 -31.73 -1.18
N ALA A 577 12.37 -32.24 -0.24
CA ALA A 577 11.91 -32.83 1.02
C ALA A 577 11.52 -31.79 2.10
N ILE A 578 11.86 -30.51 1.91
CA ILE A 578 11.55 -29.44 2.86
C ILE A 578 10.05 -29.18 2.86
N THR A 579 9.44 -29.35 4.02
CA THR A 579 8.00 -29.23 4.23
C THR A 579 7.60 -27.79 4.54
N LEU A 580 6.32 -27.46 4.29
CA LEU A 580 5.74 -26.17 4.70
C LEU A 580 5.92 -25.90 6.21
N LYS A 581 5.87 -26.94 7.04
CA LYS A 581 6.16 -26.85 8.48
C LYS A 581 7.56 -26.31 8.76
N GLN A 582 8.57 -26.88 8.10
CA GLN A 582 9.96 -26.43 8.25
C GLN A 582 10.15 -25.00 7.75
N ILE A 583 9.45 -24.62 6.68
CA ILE A 583 9.46 -23.25 6.17
C ILE A 583 8.89 -22.28 7.21
N VAL A 584 7.68 -22.51 7.72
CA VAL A 584 7.05 -21.55 8.66
C VAL A 584 7.78 -21.48 10.00
N LEU A 585 8.38 -22.58 10.46
CA LEU A 585 9.24 -22.59 11.64
C LEU A 585 10.56 -21.84 11.40
N GLY A 586 11.20 -22.07 10.24
CA GLY A 586 12.43 -21.35 9.88
C GLY A 586 12.19 -19.84 9.72
N VAL A 587 11.01 -19.44 9.23
CA VAL A 587 10.62 -18.02 9.17
C VAL A 587 10.40 -17.44 10.57
N GLN A 588 9.76 -18.16 11.50
CA GLN A 588 9.60 -17.72 12.89
C GLN A 588 10.95 -17.56 13.59
N GLU A 589 11.87 -18.50 13.38
CA GLU A 589 13.22 -18.45 13.92
C GLU A 589 14.00 -17.26 13.36
N LEU A 590 13.91 -17.01 12.05
CA LEU A 590 14.54 -15.88 11.39
C LEU A 590 14.10 -14.53 11.96
N LEU A 591 12.84 -14.37 12.39
CA LEU A 591 12.37 -13.13 13.03
C LEU A 591 13.14 -12.86 14.34
N THR A 592 13.41 -13.91 15.11
CA THR A 592 14.06 -13.77 16.43
C THR A 592 15.58 -13.69 16.31
N ASP A 593 16.16 -14.44 15.36
CA ASP A 593 17.60 -14.52 15.12
C ASP A 593 17.92 -14.18 13.65
N PRO A 594 18.06 -12.88 13.31
CA PRO A 594 18.35 -12.46 11.95
C PRO A 594 19.72 -12.94 11.48
N ASN A 595 19.79 -13.44 10.25
CA ASN A 595 21.06 -13.80 9.62
C ASN A 595 21.84 -12.54 9.21
N ALA A 596 22.87 -12.20 9.97
CA ALA A 596 23.71 -11.02 9.76
C ALA A 596 24.62 -11.10 8.51
N SER A 597 24.83 -12.29 7.93
CA SER A 597 25.74 -12.50 6.81
C SER A 597 25.14 -12.15 5.45
N ASP A 598 23.82 -12.05 5.35
CA ASP A 598 23.10 -11.78 4.09
C ASP A 598 21.89 -10.83 4.34
N PRO A 599 22.14 -9.52 4.62
CA PRO A 599 21.08 -8.58 4.92
C PRO A 599 20.30 -8.16 3.67
N ALA A 600 18.99 -8.40 3.68
CA ALA A 600 18.04 -7.96 2.66
C ALA A 600 17.59 -6.49 2.83
N GLN A 601 17.65 -5.96 4.06
CA GLN A 601 17.35 -4.57 4.36
C GLN A 601 18.46 -3.93 5.20
N VAL A 602 19.24 -3.04 4.58
CA VAL A 602 20.42 -2.40 5.18
C VAL A 602 20.06 -1.54 6.40
N GLU A 603 18.95 -0.82 6.35
CA GLU A 603 18.49 0.04 7.46
C GLU A 603 18.15 -0.78 8.71
N ALA A 604 17.37 -1.85 8.54
CA ALA A 604 17.01 -2.76 9.63
C ALA A 604 18.25 -3.49 10.18
N TYR A 605 19.16 -3.92 9.31
CA TYR A 605 20.43 -4.53 9.73
C TYR A 605 21.32 -3.57 10.53
N THR A 606 21.51 -2.34 10.05
CA THR A 606 22.36 -1.34 10.70
C THR A 606 21.81 -0.99 12.08
N MET A 607 20.49 -0.84 12.19
CA MET A 607 19.82 -0.59 13.46
C MET A 607 19.93 -1.80 14.38
N PHE A 608 19.64 -3.02 13.90
CA PHE A 608 19.79 -4.25 14.69
C PHE A 608 21.20 -4.41 15.29
N LYS A 609 22.24 -4.04 14.52
CA LYS A 609 23.64 -4.17 14.94
C LYS A 609 24.07 -3.07 15.92
N ASN A 610 23.65 -1.83 15.70
CA ASN A 610 24.15 -0.67 16.43
C ASN A 610 23.22 -0.16 17.55
N ASP A 611 21.92 -0.46 17.45
CA ASP A 611 20.87 -0.04 18.38
C ASP A 611 19.74 -1.09 18.41
N LYS A 612 19.99 -2.17 19.18
CA LYS A 612 19.05 -3.29 19.27
C LYS A 612 17.69 -2.87 19.84
N SER A 613 17.68 -2.01 20.86
CA SER A 613 16.44 -1.53 21.48
C SER A 613 15.62 -0.64 20.55
N GLY A 614 16.27 0.27 19.81
CA GLY A 614 15.61 1.05 18.76
C GLY A 614 15.09 0.18 17.63
N TYR A 615 15.85 -0.83 17.20
CA TYR A 615 15.39 -1.81 16.22
C TYR A 615 14.13 -2.53 16.68
N GLU A 616 14.12 -3.08 17.90
CA GLU A 616 12.96 -3.81 18.44
C GLU A 616 11.72 -2.91 18.49
N TRP A 617 11.87 -1.66 18.92
CA TRP A 617 10.76 -0.69 18.94
C TRP A 617 10.23 -0.38 17.54
N VAL A 618 11.10 -0.14 16.56
CA VAL A 618 10.69 0.14 15.17
C VAL A 618 10.09 -1.08 14.49
N ALA A 619 10.65 -2.28 14.73
CA ALA A 619 10.18 -3.53 14.17
C ALA A 619 8.77 -3.85 14.64
N ILE A 620 8.50 -3.71 15.94
CA ILE A 620 7.16 -3.93 16.52
C ILE A 620 6.18 -2.86 16.03
N SER A 621 6.52 -1.57 16.16
CA SER A 621 5.60 -0.47 15.81
C SER A 621 5.19 -0.44 14.33
N LYS A 622 6.06 -0.91 13.42
CA LYS A 622 5.74 -1.01 12.00
C LYS A 622 5.05 -2.32 11.61
N SER A 623 5.16 -3.35 12.44
CA SER A 623 4.49 -4.63 12.20
C SER A 623 3.00 -4.49 12.51
N HIS A 624 2.15 -4.68 11.49
CA HIS A 624 0.70 -4.73 11.72
C HIS A 624 0.36 -6.15 12.18
N THR A 625 -0.04 -6.30 13.43
CA THR A 625 -0.53 -7.56 14.00
C THR A 625 -2.01 -7.76 13.65
N ILE A 626 -2.44 -9.01 13.52
CA ILE A 626 -3.85 -9.39 13.26
C ILE A 626 -4.62 -9.44 14.57
#